data_AF-Q6BP23-F1
#
_entry.id   AF-Q6BP23-F1
#
_cell.length_a   1.000
_cell.length_b   1.000
_cell.length_c   1.000
_cell.angle_alpha   90.00
_cell.angle_beta   90.00
_cell.angle_gamma   90.00
#
_symmetry.space_group_name_H-M   'P 1'
#
loop_
_entity.id
_entity.type
_entity.pdbx_description
1 polymer ?
#
loop_
_entity_poly.entity_id
_entity_poly.type
_entity_poly.pdbx_seq_one_letter_code
_entity_poly.pdbx_strand_id
1 'polypeptide(L)'
;MSLPFTVIICIVLLSAILISIVIFGNSPNFRNTPIYKLRLKILRWNHDIIAWINYVDSHVFGNKLVFYSGWLVPLFYIIVVSFCLHQFFTKVYKLLPLFVRKSGFHSTYIAFTILCIFIDTFMATFSNPGKITTGNVDKVDNFFQNNELIFFADNYCSTCEIIKPARSKHCSICNNCIMLFDHHCIWVNNCVGYYNYKWFMGFLIANINLLGYGGYLCYQAMSSTKTEFPTLSYWKTIISTNDSNKATGVLLILCVIFIMIAVLFTGLHLRYLYLGVTTNECDKWSEVEYLISLGSLYQVIDSNLNEKYVEKCVIMNHDNDSYETVFISLKNENVLFSSNDGINLRKIESMEDDLINIYDHGFVDNLKERMFNRVLN
;
A
#
# COMPACT_ATOMS: atom_id res chain seq x y z
N MET A 1 33.80 -12.37 -9.57
CA MET A 1 34.48 -12.05 -8.29
C MET A 1 33.41 -11.87 -7.24
N SER A 2 33.27 -12.81 -6.30
CA SER A 2 32.44 -12.56 -5.10
C SER A 2 33.09 -11.43 -4.30
N LEU A 3 32.34 -10.38 -3.98
CA LEU A 3 32.78 -9.40 -2.99
C LEU A 3 33.15 -10.17 -1.71
N PRO A 4 34.32 -9.90 -1.08
CA PRO A 4 34.66 -10.56 0.17
C PRO A 4 33.56 -10.33 1.21
N PHE A 5 33.18 -11.36 1.97
CA PHE A 5 32.14 -11.26 3.00
C PHE A 5 32.38 -10.12 3.99
N THR A 6 33.65 -9.80 4.27
CA THR A 6 34.08 -8.65 5.06
C THR A 6 33.63 -7.31 4.47
N VAL A 7 33.68 -7.14 3.14
CA VAL A 7 33.21 -5.91 2.48
C VAL A 7 31.70 -5.75 2.63
N ILE A 8 30.95 -6.86 2.52
CA ILE A 8 29.49 -6.84 2.74
C ILE A 8 29.18 -6.42 4.18
N ILE A 9 29.88 -6.98 5.17
CA ILE A 9 29.72 -6.58 6.58
C ILE A 9 30.03 -5.09 6.75
N CYS A 10 31.13 -4.59 6.19
CA CYS A 10 31.49 -3.17 6.30
C CYS A 10 30.42 -2.26 5.68
N ILE A 11 29.85 -2.63 4.53
CA ILE A 11 28.76 -1.88 3.90
C ILE A 11 27.53 -1.87 4.81
N VAL A 12 27.12 -3.04 5.33
CA VAL A 12 25.95 -3.14 6.22
C VAL A 12 26.13 -2.31 7.48
N LEU A 13 27.31 -2.37 8.12
CA LEU A 13 27.61 -1.59 9.32
C LEU A 13 27.63 -0.09 9.02
N LEU A 14 28.24 0.33 7.91
CA LEU A 14 28.26 1.72 7.50
C LEU A 14 26.85 2.25 7.21
N SER A 15 26.04 1.49 6.47
CA SER A 15 24.64 1.83 6.21
C SER A 15 23.84 1.94 7.51
N ALA A 16 24.02 1.01 8.45
CA ALA A 16 23.36 1.06 9.75
C ALA A 16 23.75 2.31 10.55
N ILE A 17 25.04 2.66 10.61
CA ILE A 17 25.53 3.88 11.28
C ILE A 17 24.92 5.13 10.63
N LEU A 18 24.92 5.23 9.30
CA LEU A 18 24.36 6.36 8.58
C LEU A 18 22.86 6.50 8.83
N ILE A 19 22.11 5.40 8.79
CA ILE A 19 20.67 5.37 9.09
C ILE A 19 20.42 5.81 10.54
N SER A 20 21.19 5.31 11.50
CA SER A 20 21.08 5.71 12.90
C SER A 20 21.36 7.21 13.10
N ILE A 21 22.34 7.78 12.40
CA ILE A 21 22.61 9.23 12.45
C ILE A 21 21.45 10.03 11.86
N VAL A 22 20.85 9.58 10.76
CA VAL A 22 19.69 10.25 10.15
C VAL A 22 18.46 10.23 11.07
N ILE A 23 18.17 9.06 11.66
CA ILE A 23 17.01 8.85 12.54
C ILE A 23 17.18 9.54 13.88
N PHE A 24 18.31 9.31 14.57
CA PHE A 24 18.49 9.74 15.96
C PHE A 24 19.36 10.98 16.14
N GLY A 25 20.05 11.45 15.09
CA GLY A 25 20.98 12.58 15.19
C GLY A 25 20.32 13.93 15.48
N ASN A 26 18.98 14.02 15.47
CA ASN A 26 18.21 15.19 15.93
C ASN A 26 17.80 15.13 17.41
N SER A 27 18.16 14.05 18.13
CA SER A 27 17.90 13.93 19.57
C SER A 27 18.43 15.16 20.32
N PRO A 28 17.71 15.67 21.34
CA PRO A 28 18.16 16.83 22.11
C PRO A 28 19.61 16.72 22.61
N ASN A 29 20.06 15.53 22.98
CA ASN A 29 21.41 15.25 23.46
C ASN A 29 22.50 15.49 22.40
N PHE A 30 22.15 15.46 21.11
CA PHE A 30 23.09 15.68 20.01
C PHE A 30 23.05 17.11 19.45
N ARG A 31 22.19 18.01 19.95
CA ARG A 31 22.13 19.40 19.45
C ARG A 31 23.52 20.04 19.53
N ASN A 32 23.93 20.69 18.43
CA ASN A 32 25.25 21.30 18.25
C ASN A 32 26.47 20.38 18.30
N THR A 33 26.29 19.06 18.39
CA THR A 33 27.38 18.09 18.30
C THR A 33 27.81 17.82 16.85
N PRO A 34 29.00 17.22 16.62
CA PRO A 34 29.40 16.75 15.29
C PRO A 34 28.39 15.81 14.64
N ILE A 35 27.69 14.98 15.43
CA ILE A 35 26.66 14.04 14.94
C ILE A 35 25.49 14.80 14.31
N TYR A 36 24.99 15.84 14.98
CA TYR A 36 23.92 16.68 14.44
C TYR A 36 24.35 17.42 13.17
N LYS A 37 25.58 17.97 13.15
CA LYS A 37 26.14 18.62 11.94
C LYS A 37 26.27 17.64 10.77
N LEU A 38 26.71 16.41 11.05
CA LEU A 38 26.80 15.35 10.04
C LEU A 38 25.41 14.96 9.51
N ARG A 39 24.40 14.81 10.39
CA ARG A 39 23.00 14.60 9.97
C ARG A 39 22.53 15.70 9.02
N LEU A 40 22.72 16.97 9.37
CA LEU A 40 22.31 18.09 8.51
C LEU A 40 23.02 18.05 7.15
N LYS A 41 24.30 17.68 7.12
CA LYS A 41 25.05 17.52 5.87
C LYS A 41 24.50 16.39 5.01
N ILE A 42 24.19 15.23 5.61
CA ILE A 42 23.57 14.08 4.93
C ILE A 42 22.22 14.47 4.34
N LEU A 43 21.36 15.17 5.11
CA LEU A 43 20.05 15.61 4.63
C LEU A 43 20.17 16.60 3.47
N ARG A 44 21.15 17.51 3.52
CA ARG A 44 21.42 18.44 2.41
C ARG A 44 21.88 17.70 1.16
N TRP A 45 22.85 16.79 1.29
CA TRP A 45 23.28 15.94 0.18
C TRP A 45 22.12 15.14 -0.42
N ASN A 46 21.24 14.58 0.42
CA ASN A 46 20.07 13.85 -0.04
C ASN A 46 19.11 14.77 -0.82
N HIS A 47 18.86 15.98 -0.33
CA HIS A 47 18.07 16.98 -1.04
C HIS A 47 18.68 17.34 -2.40
N ASP A 48 20.00 17.60 -2.46
CA ASP A 48 20.70 17.96 -3.70
C ASP A 48 20.67 16.82 -4.73
N ILE A 49 20.83 15.57 -4.26
CA ILE A 49 20.72 14.37 -5.11
C ILE A 49 19.30 14.21 -5.65
N ILE A 50 18.27 14.37 -4.81
CA ILE A 50 16.86 14.28 -5.23
C ILE A 50 16.53 15.39 -6.23
N ALA A 51 16.99 16.62 -6.01
CA ALA A 51 16.81 17.73 -6.93
C ALA A 51 17.47 17.44 -8.29
N TRP A 52 18.68 16.89 -8.29
CA TRP A 52 19.36 16.46 -9.51
C TRP A 52 18.62 15.32 -10.23
N ILE A 53 18.12 14.32 -9.49
CA ILE A 53 17.32 13.23 -10.07
C ILE A 53 16.04 13.77 -10.70
N ASN A 54 15.32 14.67 -10.03
CA ASN A 54 14.10 15.29 -10.56
C ASN A 54 14.39 16.16 -11.80
N TYR A 55 15.52 16.84 -11.83
CA TYR A 55 15.98 17.56 -13.01
C TYR A 55 16.23 16.60 -14.17
N VAL A 56 16.97 15.51 -13.94
CA VAL A 56 17.21 14.49 -14.98
C VAL A 56 15.91 13.82 -15.42
N ASP A 57 15.01 13.49 -14.50
CA ASP A 57 13.73 12.86 -14.80
C ASP A 57 12.85 13.76 -15.69
N SER A 58 12.72 15.03 -15.32
CA SER A 58 11.94 16.00 -16.10
C SER A 58 12.52 16.25 -17.49
N HIS A 59 13.85 16.32 -17.63
CA HIS A 59 14.50 16.67 -18.90
C HIS A 59 14.76 15.47 -19.83
N VAL A 60 15.02 14.29 -19.28
CA VAL A 60 15.43 13.09 -20.06
C VAL A 60 14.29 12.08 -20.17
N PHE A 61 13.53 11.88 -19.09
CA PHE A 61 12.55 10.79 -19.00
C PHE A 61 11.09 11.29 -19.02
N GLY A 62 10.87 12.60 -19.03
CA GLY A 62 9.53 13.20 -19.01
C GLY A 62 8.74 12.85 -17.76
N ASN A 63 9.39 12.87 -16.58
CA ASN A 63 8.80 12.51 -15.28
C ASN A 63 8.34 11.04 -15.17
N LYS A 64 9.02 10.14 -15.87
CA LYS A 64 8.72 8.69 -15.90
C LYS A 64 9.85 7.83 -15.33
N LEU A 65 10.95 8.41 -14.86
CA LEU A 65 12.08 7.66 -14.32
C LEU A 65 11.65 6.79 -13.13
N VAL A 66 10.80 7.30 -12.25
CA VAL A 66 10.26 6.52 -11.11
C VAL A 66 9.43 5.34 -11.60
N PHE A 67 8.60 5.54 -12.62
CA PHE A 67 7.82 4.46 -13.23
C PHE A 67 8.71 3.38 -13.86
N TYR A 68 9.74 3.78 -14.62
CA TYR A 68 10.65 2.85 -15.28
C TYR A 68 11.54 2.10 -14.28
N SER A 69 12.08 2.80 -13.28
CA SER A 69 12.88 2.17 -12.22
C SER A 69 12.03 1.28 -11.30
N GLY A 70 10.73 1.55 -11.17
CA GLY A 70 9.76 0.71 -10.45
C GLY A 70 9.71 -0.74 -10.96
N TRP A 71 10.03 -0.99 -12.24
CA TRP A 71 10.07 -2.34 -12.80
C TRP A 71 11.13 -3.26 -12.17
N LEU A 72 12.12 -2.71 -11.48
CA LEU A 72 13.10 -3.50 -10.73
C LEU A 72 12.44 -4.36 -9.65
N VAL A 73 11.34 -3.89 -9.05
CA VAL A 73 10.67 -4.61 -7.94
C VAL A 73 9.89 -5.84 -8.44
N PRO A 74 8.99 -5.75 -9.44
CA PRO A 74 8.35 -6.95 -10.00
C PRO A 74 9.35 -7.95 -10.60
N LEU A 75 10.42 -7.47 -11.25
CA LEU A 75 11.47 -8.34 -11.79
C LEU A 75 12.19 -9.09 -10.67
N PHE A 76 12.55 -8.40 -9.60
CA PHE A 76 13.14 -9.02 -8.42
C PHE A 76 12.20 -10.07 -7.81
N TYR A 77 10.91 -9.76 -7.67
CA TYR A 77 9.91 -10.70 -7.19
C TYR A 77 9.87 -11.99 -8.04
N ILE A 78 9.78 -11.86 -9.37
CA ILE A 78 9.75 -13.02 -10.29
C ILE A 78 11.03 -13.85 -10.17
N ILE A 79 12.20 -13.21 -10.07
CA ILE A 79 13.49 -13.90 -9.90
C ILE A 79 13.51 -14.69 -8.59
N VAL A 80 13.09 -14.08 -7.48
CA VAL A 80 13.06 -14.73 -6.16
C VAL A 80 12.09 -15.90 -6.15
N VAL A 81 10.86 -15.71 -6.64
CA VAL A 81 9.86 -16.80 -6.72
C VAL A 81 10.37 -17.95 -7.59
N SER A 82 10.92 -17.64 -8.77
CA SER A 82 11.48 -18.65 -9.67
C SER A 82 12.66 -19.40 -9.04
N PHE A 83 13.52 -18.69 -8.32
CA PHE A 83 14.63 -19.30 -7.59
C PHE A 83 14.13 -20.22 -6.46
N CYS A 84 13.14 -19.78 -5.68
CA CYS A 84 12.52 -20.61 -4.63
C CYS A 84 11.86 -21.86 -5.20
N LEU A 85 11.13 -21.74 -6.32
CA LEU A 85 10.55 -22.88 -7.04
C LEU A 85 11.63 -23.83 -7.56
N HIS A 86 12.73 -23.29 -8.12
CA HIS A 86 13.86 -24.11 -8.54
C HIS A 86 14.48 -24.88 -7.37
N GLN A 87 14.71 -24.23 -6.23
CA GLN A 87 15.20 -24.91 -5.02
C GLN A 87 14.22 -25.97 -4.53
N PHE A 88 12.92 -25.68 -4.58
CA PHE A 88 11.88 -26.64 -4.21
C PHE A 88 11.94 -27.90 -5.08
N PHE A 89 11.92 -27.78 -6.41
CA PHE A 89 11.92 -28.95 -7.29
C PHE A 89 13.25 -29.72 -7.31
N THR A 90 14.39 -29.04 -7.17
CA THR A 90 15.70 -29.70 -7.23
C THR A 90 16.12 -30.36 -5.91
N LYS A 91 15.72 -29.78 -4.77
CA LYS A 91 16.14 -30.19 -3.42
C LYS A 91 15.00 -30.75 -2.58
N VAL A 92 13.91 -30.01 -2.42
CA VAL A 92 12.82 -30.36 -1.48
C VAL A 92 11.95 -31.50 -1.99
N TYR A 93 11.58 -31.48 -3.27
CA TYR A 93 10.64 -32.43 -3.86
C TYR A 93 11.09 -33.90 -3.75
N LYS A 94 12.41 -34.13 -3.70
CA LYS A 94 13.01 -35.46 -3.52
C LYS A 94 12.88 -36.00 -2.08
N LEU A 95 12.81 -35.10 -1.10
CA LEU A 95 12.67 -35.40 0.33
C LEU A 95 11.21 -35.60 0.76
N LEU A 96 10.24 -35.26 -0.11
CA LEU A 96 8.84 -35.47 0.17
C LEU A 96 8.53 -36.97 0.34
N PRO A 97 7.61 -37.33 1.25
CA PRO A 97 7.15 -38.71 1.37
C PRO A 97 6.66 -39.27 0.04
N LEU A 98 6.84 -40.57 -0.18
CA LEU A 98 6.41 -41.23 -1.42
C LEU A 98 4.92 -41.05 -1.71
N PHE A 99 4.06 -41.03 -0.68
CA PHE A 99 2.62 -40.82 -0.85
C PHE A 99 2.29 -39.42 -1.36
N VAL A 100 3.09 -38.40 -1.01
CA VAL A 100 2.93 -37.03 -1.54
C VAL A 100 3.44 -36.99 -2.98
N ARG A 101 4.66 -37.49 -3.22
CA ARG A 101 5.32 -37.42 -4.52
C ARG A 101 4.59 -38.21 -5.62
N LYS A 102 3.97 -39.34 -5.28
CA LYS A 102 3.19 -40.17 -6.22
C LYS A 102 1.71 -39.79 -6.31
N SER A 103 1.25 -38.83 -5.51
CA SER A 103 -0.15 -38.41 -5.53
C SER A 103 -0.41 -37.47 -6.71
N GLY A 104 -1.38 -37.84 -7.54
CA GLY A 104 -1.90 -36.97 -8.59
C GLY A 104 -2.51 -35.68 -8.03
N PHE A 105 -3.16 -35.75 -6.86
CA PHE A 105 -3.73 -34.57 -6.20
C PHE A 105 -2.65 -33.54 -5.86
N HIS A 106 -1.58 -33.95 -5.17
CA HIS A 106 -0.50 -33.02 -4.78
C HIS A 106 0.18 -32.43 -6.02
N SER A 107 0.43 -33.24 -7.05
CA SER A 107 1.05 -32.77 -8.29
C SER A 107 0.19 -31.73 -9.01
N THR A 108 -1.11 -31.97 -9.15
CA THR A 108 -2.06 -31.03 -9.75
C THR A 108 -2.19 -29.76 -8.92
N TYR A 109 -2.26 -29.87 -7.58
CA TYR A 109 -2.39 -28.70 -6.71
C TYR A 109 -1.13 -27.81 -6.75
N ILE A 110 0.08 -28.40 -6.75
CA ILE A 110 1.33 -27.64 -6.93
C ILE A 110 1.30 -26.88 -8.27
N ALA A 111 0.91 -27.55 -9.36
CA ALA A 111 0.83 -26.92 -10.68
C ALA A 111 -0.20 -25.77 -10.71
N PHE A 112 -1.36 -25.98 -10.09
CA PHE A 112 -2.41 -24.97 -9.94
C PHE A 112 -1.91 -23.75 -9.16
N THR A 113 -1.29 -23.95 -7.99
CA THR A 113 -0.72 -22.86 -7.17
C THR A 113 0.29 -22.03 -7.96
N ILE A 114 1.18 -22.68 -8.70
CA ILE A 114 2.19 -22.00 -9.54
C ILE A 114 1.50 -21.21 -10.65
N LEU A 115 0.51 -21.79 -11.32
CA LEU A 115 -0.24 -21.13 -12.39
C LEU A 115 -0.98 -19.89 -11.88
N CYS A 116 -1.68 -19.98 -10.74
CA CYS A 116 -2.37 -18.85 -10.13
C CYS A 116 -1.41 -17.70 -9.82
N ILE A 117 -0.26 -17.98 -9.20
CA ILE A 117 0.77 -16.95 -8.92
C ILE A 117 1.13 -16.19 -10.19
N PHE A 118 1.48 -16.90 -11.27
CA PHE A 118 1.93 -16.23 -12.50
C PHE A 118 0.78 -15.51 -13.22
N ILE A 119 -0.41 -16.09 -13.28
CA ILE A 119 -1.57 -15.46 -13.90
C ILE A 119 -1.97 -14.20 -13.11
N ASP A 120 -2.16 -14.30 -11.80
CA ASP A 120 -2.63 -13.18 -10.99
C ASP A 120 -1.59 -12.05 -10.91
N THR A 121 -0.30 -12.37 -10.80
CA THR A 121 0.78 -11.36 -10.92
C THR A 121 0.72 -10.66 -12.28
N PHE A 122 0.63 -11.42 -13.37
CA PHE A 122 0.56 -10.85 -14.71
C PHE A 122 -0.67 -9.95 -14.87
N MET A 123 -1.84 -10.44 -14.45
CA MET A 123 -3.09 -9.70 -14.56
C MET A 123 -3.09 -8.45 -13.67
N ALA A 124 -2.58 -8.51 -12.44
CA ALA A 124 -2.47 -7.33 -11.57
C ALA A 124 -1.51 -6.27 -12.14
N THR A 125 -0.39 -6.70 -12.73
CA THR A 125 0.61 -5.82 -13.36
C THR A 125 0.10 -5.14 -14.62
N PHE A 126 -0.56 -5.86 -15.52
CA PHE A 126 -0.85 -5.35 -16.86
C PHE A 126 -2.31 -4.93 -17.09
N SER A 127 -3.24 -5.30 -16.20
CA SER A 127 -4.63 -4.85 -16.34
C SER A 127 -4.76 -3.35 -16.09
N ASN A 128 -5.64 -2.71 -16.87
CA ASN A 128 -6.01 -1.32 -16.63
C ASN A 128 -6.60 -1.19 -15.21
N PRO A 129 -6.09 -0.29 -14.35
CA PRO A 129 -6.63 -0.08 -13.02
C PRO A 129 -7.90 0.78 -12.96
N GLY A 130 -8.34 1.35 -14.08
CA GLY A 130 -9.38 2.39 -14.09
C GLY A 130 -8.81 3.77 -14.42
N LYS A 131 -7.90 3.85 -15.39
CA LYS A 131 -7.36 5.14 -15.83
C LYS A 131 -8.48 6.05 -16.36
N ILE A 132 -8.56 7.24 -15.78
CA ILE A 132 -9.48 8.31 -16.19
C ILE A 132 -8.79 9.15 -17.27
N THR A 133 -9.55 9.47 -18.30
CA THR A 133 -9.17 10.24 -19.48
C THR A 133 -10.28 11.24 -19.77
N THR A 134 -10.03 12.23 -20.62
CA THR A 134 -11.05 13.17 -21.07
C THR A 134 -12.25 12.49 -21.75
N GLY A 135 -12.07 11.30 -22.32
CA GLY A 135 -13.14 10.54 -22.99
C GLY A 135 -14.05 9.73 -22.05
N ASN A 136 -13.70 9.56 -20.78
CA ASN A 136 -14.53 8.81 -19.81
C ASN A 136 -14.77 9.53 -18.48
N VAL A 137 -14.19 10.72 -18.27
CA VAL A 137 -14.31 11.47 -17.01
C VAL A 137 -15.77 11.69 -16.61
N ASP A 138 -16.63 12.13 -17.53
CA ASP A 138 -18.05 12.40 -17.24
C ASP A 138 -18.81 11.13 -16.80
N LYS A 139 -18.46 9.97 -17.37
CA LYS A 139 -19.07 8.69 -16.97
C LYS A 139 -18.66 8.29 -15.56
N VAL A 140 -17.40 8.53 -15.21
CA VAL A 140 -16.88 8.21 -13.87
C VAL A 140 -17.40 9.20 -12.83
N ASP A 141 -17.53 10.48 -13.19
CA ASP A 141 -18.07 11.54 -12.32
C ASP A 141 -19.53 11.27 -11.96
N ASN A 142 -20.36 10.90 -12.93
CA ASN A 142 -21.74 10.50 -12.69
C ASN A 142 -21.87 9.18 -11.90
N PHE A 143 -20.86 8.32 -11.92
CA PHE A 143 -20.88 7.03 -11.24
C PHE A 143 -20.60 7.16 -9.73
N PHE A 144 -19.73 8.08 -9.33
CA PHE A 144 -19.40 8.31 -7.92
C PHE A 144 -19.78 9.73 -7.50
N GLN A 145 -20.84 9.83 -6.70
CA GLN A 145 -21.28 11.11 -6.14
C GLN A 145 -20.26 11.64 -5.12
N ASN A 146 -20.01 12.94 -5.12
CA ASN A 146 -19.26 13.61 -4.04
C ASN A 146 -20.08 13.66 -2.74
N ASN A 147 -19.39 13.83 -1.61
CA ASN A 147 -20.03 13.97 -0.31
C ASN A 147 -19.70 15.29 0.40
N GLU A 148 -18.89 16.14 -0.21
CA GLU A 148 -18.38 17.41 0.34
C GLU A 148 -17.74 17.25 1.73
N LEU A 149 -17.14 16.08 1.98
CA LEU A 149 -16.45 15.75 3.23
C LEU A 149 -15.04 15.21 2.95
N ILE A 150 -14.94 14.10 2.21
CA ILE A 150 -13.66 13.51 1.77
C ILE A 150 -13.48 13.57 0.25
N PHE A 151 -14.58 13.84 -0.47
CA PHE A 151 -14.61 14.10 -1.91
C PHE A 151 -15.46 15.33 -2.18
N PHE A 152 -14.83 16.32 -2.81
CA PHE A 152 -15.41 17.63 -3.09
C PHE A 152 -15.64 17.81 -4.59
N ALA A 153 -16.73 18.49 -4.95
CA ALA A 153 -17.01 18.92 -6.31
C ALA A 153 -15.88 19.82 -6.86
N ASP A 154 -15.73 19.88 -8.18
CA ASP A 154 -14.77 20.74 -8.89
C ASP A 154 -13.32 20.58 -8.42
N ASN A 155 -12.93 19.39 -7.96
CA ASN A 155 -11.57 19.13 -7.54
C ASN A 155 -10.68 18.85 -8.76
N TYR A 156 -10.01 19.86 -9.28
CA TYR A 156 -9.24 19.75 -10.53
C TYR A 156 -7.89 19.03 -10.37
N CYS A 157 -7.51 18.25 -11.36
CA CYS A 157 -6.15 17.73 -11.51
C CYS A 157 -5.45 18.49 -12.64
N SER A 158 -4.44 19.30 -12.28
CA SER A 158 -3.65 20.05 -13.27
C SER A 158 -2.83 19.16 -14.20
N THR A 159 -2.37 18.00 -13.74
CA THR A 159 -1.57 17.08 -14.55
C THR A 159 -2.37 16.33 -15.61
N CYS A 160 -3.60 15.92 -15.27
CA CYS A 160 -4.48 15.20 -16.20
C CYS A 160 -5.47 16.11 -16.92
N GLU A 161 -5.53 17.38 -16.54
CA GLU A 161 -6.43 18.40 -17.07
C GLU A 161 -7.91 18.00 -17.03
N ILE A 162 -8.33 17.42 -15.90
CA ILE A 162 -9.71 16.98 -15.67
C ILE A 162 -10.16 17.33 -14.26
N ILE A 163 -11.48 17.53 -14.08
CA ILE A 163 -12.11 17.49 -12.76
C ILE A 163 -12.02 16.05 -12.26
N LYS A 164 -11.48 15.83 -11.05
CA LYS A 164 -11.34 14.51 -10.45
C LYS A 164 -12.70 14.03 -9.96
N PRO A 165 -13.23 12.92 -10.52
CA PRO A 165 -14.41 12.28 -9.96
C PRO A 165 -14.22 11.88 -8.50
N ALA A 166 -15.31 11.75 -7.74
CA ALA A 166 -15.23 11.21 -6.40
C ALA A 166 -14.61 9.80 -6.39
N ARG A 167 -13.95 9.44 -5.29
CA ARG A 167 -13.15 8.20 -5.14
C ARG A 167 -11.97 8.05 -6.10
N SER A 168 -11.67 9.05 -6.93
CA SER A 168 -10.48 9.06 -7.77
C SER A 168 -9.29 9.75 -7.10
N LYS A 169 -8.07 9.39 -7.52
CA LYS A 169 -6.84 10.09 -7.13
C LYS A 169 -5.82 10.05 -8.27
N HIS A 170 -5.09 11.15 -8.44
CA HIS A 170 -3.93 11.19 -9.32
C HIS A 170 -2.78 10.41 -8.68
N CYS A 171 -2.31 9.36 -9.37
CA CYS A 171 -1.09 8.69 -8.99
C CYS A 171 0.07 9.33 -9.76
N SER A 172 1.00 9.97 -9.04
CA SER A 172 2.20 10.58 -9.62
C SER A 172 3.14 9.56 -10.29
N ILE A 173 3.17 8.32 -9.80
CA ILE A 173 4.01 7.25 -10.38
C ILE A 173 3.45 6.77 -11.72
N CYS A 174 2.14 6.54 -11.80
CA CYS A 174 1.49 6.15 -13.06
C CYS A 174 1.16 7.35 -13.97
N ASN A 175 1.33 8.57 -13.46
CA ASN A 175 0.98 9.84 -14.07
C ASN A 175 -0.44 9.89 -14.65
N ASN A 176 -1.42 9.39 -13.89
CA ASN A 176 -2.82 9.34 -14.32
C ASN A 176 -3.77 9.37 -13.10
N CYS A 177 -4.94 9.99 -13.26
CA CYS A 177 -6.06 9.83 -12.33
C CYS A 177 -6.64 8.42 -12.44
N ILE A 178 -6.79 7.72 -11.32
CA ILE A 178 -7.32 6.36 -11.27
C ILE A 178 -8.68 6.39 -10.58
N MET A 179 -9.67 5.79 -11.21
CA MET A 179 -11.01 5.57 -10.67
C MET A 179 -10.95 4.57 -9.52
N LEU A 180 -11.69 4.88 -8.45
CA LEU A 180 -11.72 4.07 -7.23
C LEU A 180 -10.32 3.69 -6.73
N PHE A 181 -9.44 4.70 -6.65
CA PHE A 181 -8.02 4.51 -6.38
C PHE A 181 -7.81 3.90 -5.00
N ASP A 182 -7.19 2.72 -4.95
CA ASP A 182 -6.80 2.10 -3.69
C ASP A 182 -5.39 2.52 -3.27
N HIS A 183 -4.39 2.10 -4.05
CA HIS A 183 -3.00 2.49 -3.85
C HIS A 183 -2.18 2.24 -5.13
N HIS A 184 -0.93 2.69 -5.14
CA HIS A 184 0.05 2.24 -6.13
C HIS A 184 0.84 1.08 -5.54
N CYS A 185 0.77 -0.10 -6.17
CA CYS A 185 1.44 -1.29 -5.66
C CYS A 185 2.80 -1.47 -6.33
N ILE A 186 3.88 -1.30 -5.55
CA ILE A 186 5.26 -1.45 -6.05
C ILE A 186 5.58 -2.88 -6.51
N TRP A 187 4.90 -3.90 -5.95
CA TRP A 187 5.15 -5.30 -6.27
C TRP A 187 4.68 -5.70 -7.67
N VAL A 188 3.70 -4.97 -8.21
CA VAL A 188 3.17 -5.18 -9.56
C VAL A 188 3.39 -3.97 -10.47
N ASN A 189 4.08 -2.93 -9.97
CA ASN A 189 4.33 -1.64 -10.63
C ASN A 189 3.11 -1.05 -11.37
N ASN A 190 1.95 -1.15 -10.73
CA ASN A 190 0.67 -0.70 -11.26
C ASN A 190 -0.18 -0.15 -10.13
N CYS A 191 -1.07 0.80 -10.45
CA CYS A 191 -2.11 1.18 -9.50
C CYS A 191 -3.06 0.02 -9.29
N VAL A 192 -3.63 -0.06 -8.09
CA VAL A 192 -4.79 -0.89 -7.78
C VAL A 192 -5.98 0.05 -7.73
N GLY A 193 -6.96 -0.18 -8.60
CA GLY A 193 -8.17 0.62 -8.72
C GLY A 193 -9.36 -0.22 -9.16
N TYR A 194 -10.42 0.44 -9.64
CA TYR A 194 -11.69 -0.20 -9.97
C TYR A 194 -11.55 -1.48 -10.81
N TYR A 195 -10.81 -1.43 -11.92
CA TYR A 195 -10.83 -2.52 -12.89
C TYR A 195 -9.94 -3.72 -12.57
N ASN A 196 -8.88 -3.54 -11.77
CA ASN A 196 -7.89 -4.58 -11.49
C ASN A 196 -7.82 -5.02 -10.02
N TYR A 197 -8.63 -4.46 -9.12
CA TYR A 197 -8.68 -4.85 -7.71
C TYR A 197 -8.85 -6.37 -7.51
N LYS A 198 -9.70 -7.02 -8.31
CA LYS A 198 -9.89 -8.48 -8.28
C LYS A 198 -8.61 -9.28 -8.56
N TRP A 199 -7.76 -8.81 -9.47
CA TRP A 199 -6.49 -9.45 -9.80
C TRP A 199 -5.47 -9.22 -8.70
N PHE A 200 -5.48 -8.04 -8.08
CA PHE A 200 -4.68 -7.78 -6.90
C PHE A 200 -5.09 -8.68 -5.72
N MET A 201 -6.38 -8.87 -5.45
CA MET A 201 -6.85 -9.83 -4.44
C MET A 201 -6.47 -11.26 -4.80
N GLY A 202 -6.60 -11.65 -6.07
CA GLY A 202 -6.11 -12.94 -6.58
C GLY A 202 -4.62 -13.13 -6.31
N PHE A 203 -3.81 -12.10 -6.60
CA PHE A 203 -2.37 -12.09 -6.35
C PHE A 203 -2.03 -12.31 -4.88
N LEU A 204 -2.75 -11.65 -3.96
CA LEU A 204 -2.57 -11.86 -2.52
C LEU A 204 -2.93 -13.29 -2.10
N ILE A 205 -4.08 -13.79 -2.54
CA ILE A 205 -4.56 -15.13 -2.21
C ILE A 205 -3.62 -16.21 -2.79
N ALA A 206 -3.15 -16.03 -4.02
CA ALA A 206 -2.18 -16.92 -4.65
C ALA A 206 -0.87 -16.96 -3.86
N ASN A 207 -0.37 -15.82 -3.37
CA ASN A 207 0.83 -15.75 -2.52
C ASN A 207 0.61 -16.46 -1.18
N ILE A 208 -0.53 -16.23 -0.51
CA ILE A 208 -0.89 -16.96 0.70
C ILE A 208 -0.93 -18.47 0.43
N ASN A 209 -1.51 -18.89 -0.69
CA ASN A 209 -1.59 -20.29 -1.08
C ASN A 209 -0.21 -20.91 -1.32
N LEU A 210 0.66 -20.23 -2.07
CA LEU A 210 2.05 -20.64 -2.32
C LEU A 210 2.82 -20.79 -1.01
N LEU A 211 2.74 -19.80 -0.12
CA LEU A 211 3.46 -19.80 1.15
C LEU A 211 2.90 -20.85 2.11
N GLY A 212 1.57 -20.99 2.20
CA GLY A 212 0.92 -21.95 3.09
C GLY A 212 1.12 -23.38 2.65
N TYR A 213 0.82 -23.69 1.40
CA TYR A 213 0.97 -25.05 0.87
C TYR A 213 2.45 -25.41 0.64
N GLY A 214 3.25 -24.48 0.12
CA GLY A 214 4.70 -24.67 0.00
C GLY A 214 5.36 -24.88 1.37
N GLY A 215 4.96 -24.12 2.39
CA GLY A 215 5.39 -24.32 3.77
C GLY A 215 4.99 -25.68 4.33
N TYR A 216 3.74 -26.11 4.09
CA TYR A 216 3.27 -27.46 4.47
C TYR A 216 4.11 -28.57 3.81
N LEU A 217 4.42 -28.45 2.52
CA LEU A 217 5.26 -29.43 1.82
C LEU A 217 6.70 -29.43 2.34
N CYS A 218 7.27 -28.26 2.63
CA CYS A 218 8.59 -28.16 3.25
C CYS A 218 8.61 -28.80 4.65
N TYR A 219 7.54 -28.63 5.43
CA TYR A 219 7.37 -29.30 6.72
C TYR A 219 7.29 -30.83 6.57
N GLN A 220 6.54 -31.35 5.59
CA GLN A 220 6.46 -32.79 5.32
C GLN A 220 7.83 -33.38 4.90
N ALA A 221 8.59 -32.67 4.07
CA ALA A 221 9.95 -33.04 3.70
C ALA A 221 10.89 -33.08 4.92
N MET A 222 10.79 -32.08 5.79
CA MET A 222 11.58 -32.03 7.03
C MET A 222 11.19 -33.13 8.02
N SER A 223 9.90 -33.42 8.16
CA SER A 223 9.38 -34.52 8.98
C SER A 223 9.83 -35.89 8.46
N SER A 224 9.92 -36.06 7.14
CA SER A 224 10.48 -37.29 6.53
C SER A 224 11.95 -37.43 6.88
N THR A 225 12.72 -36.35 6.78
CA THR A 225 14.14 -36.31 7.15
C THR A 225 14.37 -36.64 8.64
N LYS A 226 13.42 -36.28 9.52
CA LYS A 226 13.50 -36.64 10.94
C LYS A 226 13.45 -38.14 11.20
N THR A 227 12.85 -38.94 10.31
CA THR A 227 12.89 -40.39 10.43
C THR A 227 14.27 -40.98 10.14
N GLU A 228 15.07 -40.30 9.32
CA GLU A 228 16.46 -40.66 9.02
C GLU A 228 17.41 -40.19 10.14
N PHE A 229 17.14 -39.02 10.72
CA PHE A 229 17.95 -38.42 11.79
C PHE A 229 17.13 -38.15 13.07
N PRO A 230 16.63 -39.18 13.77
CA PRO A 230 15.69 -39.02 14.88
C PRO A 230 16.27 -38.30 16.10
N THR A 231 17.59 -38.42 16.32
CA THR A 231 18.29 -37.83 17.49
C THR A 231 18.62 -36.35 17.33
N LEU A 232 18.57 -35.81 16.10
CA LEU A 232 18.88 -34.42 15.83
C LEU A 232 17.64 -33.54 16.03
N SER A 233 17.81 -32.34 16.60
CA SER A 233 16.75 -31.31 16.59
C SER A 233 16.54 -30.78 15.17
N TYR A 234 15.38 -30.15 14.88
CA TYR A 234 15.11 -29.59 13.55
C TYR A 234 16.20 -28.60 13.11
N TRP A 235 16.65 -27.73 14.00
CA TRP A 235 17.72 -26.79 13.70
C TRP A 235 19.03 -27.50 13.34
N LYS A 236 19.42 -28.53 14.11
CA LYS A 236 20.61 -29.34 13.80
C LYS A 236 20.45 -30.05 12.45
N THR A 237 19.29 -30.65 12.17
CA THR A 237 18.99 -31.25 10.86
C THR A 237 19.22 -30.26 9.72
N ILE A 238 18.76 -29.00 9.84
CA ILE A 238 18.91 -27.98 8.80
C ILE A 238 20.38 -27.59 8.57
N ILE A 239 21.18 -27.43 9.62
CA ILE A 239 22.54 -26.87 9.52
C ILE A 239 23.64 -27.93 9.35
N SER A 240 23.40 -29.18 9.75
CA SER A 240 24.48 -30.18 9.95
C SER A 240 24.35 -31.46 9.13
N THR A 241 23.43 -31.55 8.17
CA THR A 241 23.21 -32.80 7.41
C THR A 241 23.59 -32.67 5.94
N ASN A 242 22.74 -32.08 5.10
CA ASN A 242 23.01 -31.92 3.67
C ASN A 242 22.34 -30.64 3.13
N ASP A 243 22.75 -30.25 1.91
CA ASP A 243 22.23 -29.04 1.25
C ASP A 243 20.72 -29.07 1.02
N SER A 244 20.12 -30.24 0.81
CA SER A 244 18.68 -30.35 0.58
C SER A 244 17.89 -30.04 1.85
N ASN A 245 18.36 -30.50 3.01
CA ASN A 245 17.78 -30.19 4.31
C ASN A 245 17.96 -28.71 4.67
N LYS A 246 19.13 -28.15 4.34
CA LYS A 246 19.40 -26.72 4.49
C LYS A 246 18.43 -25.88 3.65
N ALA A 247 18.29 -26.18 2.36
CA ALA A 247 17.36 -25.49 1.47
C ALA A 247 15.90 -25.61 1.93
N THR A 248 15.48 -26.82 2.35
CA THR A 248 14.14 -27.07 2.89
C THR A 248 13.86 -26.24 4.14
N GLY A 249 14.82 -26.18 5.07
CA GLY A 249 14.70 -25.37 6.28
C GLY A 249 14.59 -23.88 5.98
N VAL A 250 15.43 -23.36 5.08
CA VAL A 250 15.37 -21.96 4.65
C VAL A 250 14.04 -21.62 4.00
N LEU A 251 13.56 -22.45 3.06
CA LEU A 251 12.27 -22.24 2.42
C LEU A 251 11.10 -22.30 3.42
N LEU A 252 11.14 -23.21 4.38
CA LEU A 252 10.13 -23.30 5.44
C LEU A 252 10.10 -22.02 6.29
N ILE A 253 11.26 -21.51 6.71
CA ILE A 253 11.37 -20.26 7.47
C ILE A 253 10.83 -19.07 6.67
N LEU A 254 11.18 -18.96 5.39
CA LEU A 254 10.65 -17.93 4.50
C LEU A 254 9.13 -18.01 4.38
N CYS A 255 8.58 -19.22 4.18
CA CYS A 255 7.13 -19.44 4.11
C CYS A 255 6.43 -18.97 5.39
N VAL A 256 6.95 -19.33 6.57
CA VAL A 256 6.36 -18.96 7.87
C VAL A 256 6.38 -17.46 8.11
N ILE A 257 7.49 -16.78 7.78
CA ILE A 257 7.60 -15.32 8.00
C ILE A 257 6.68 -14.57 7.04
N PHE A 258 6.74 -14.89 5.73
CA PHE A 258 5.99 -14.15 4.73
C PHE A 258 4.50 -14.46 4.73
N ILE A 259 4.07 -15.66 5.13
CA ILE A 259 2.62 -15.95 5.20
C ILE A 259 1.94 -15.10 6.27
N MET A 260 2.59 -14.83 7.40
CA MET A 260 2.02 -13.96 8.44
C MET A 260 1.76 -12.55 7.91
N ILE A 261 2.75 -11.99 7.19
CA ILE A 261 2.63 -10.66 6.58
C ILE A 261 1.52 -10.66 5.51
N ALA A 262 1.51 -11.66 4.63
CA ALA A 262 0.53 -11.75 3.55
C ALA A 262 -0.90 -11.92 4.07
N VAL A 263 -1.12 -12.75 5.10
CA VAL A 263 -2.42 -12.95 5.74
C VAL A 263 -2.90 -11.69 6.43
N LEU A 264 -2.05 -11.01 7.20
CA LEU A 264 -2.42 -9.76 7.87
C LEU A 264 -2.79 -8.67 6.86
N PHE A 265 -1.97 -8.49 5.82
CA PHE A 265 -2.23 -7.50 4.78
C PHE A 265 -3.52 -7.81 3.99
N THR A 266 -3.77 -9.08 3.66
CA THR A 266 -5.01 -9.49 3.01
C THR A 266 -6.23 -9.31 3.94
N GLY A 267 -6.07 -9.55 5.24
CA GLY A 267 -7.08 -9.29 6.25
C GLY A 267 -7.48 -7.82 6.32
N LEU A 268 -6.52 -6.90 6.18
CA LEU A 268 -6.81 -5.46 6.08
C LEU A 268 -7.64 -5.13 4.83
N HIS A 269 -7.31 -5.69 3.67
CA HIS A 269 -8.13 -5.49 2.47
C HIS A 269 -9.54 -6.06 2.62
N LEU A 270 -9.71 -7.22 3.27
CA LEU A 270 -11.04 -7.76 3.59
C LEU A 270 -11.82 -6.83 4.54
N ARG A 271 -11.16 -6.19 5.50
CA ARG A 271 -11.77 -5.15 6.34
C ARG A 271 -12.19 -3.93 5.52
N TYR A 272 -11.37 -3.46 4.59
CA TYR A 272 -11.72 -2.33 3.73
C TYR A 272 -12.95 -2.64 2.85
N LEU A 273 -13.05 -3.89 2.35
CA LEU A 273 -14.24 -4.38 1.66
C LEU A 273 -15.47 -4.39 2.58
N TYR A 274 -15.31 -4.82 3.84
CA TYR A 274 -16.38 -4.78 4.84
C TYR A 274 -16.90 -3.35 5.07
N LEU A 275 -15.99 -2.37 5.19
CA LEU A 275 -16.32 -0.97 5.47
C LEU A 275 -16.71 -0.15 4.22
N GLY A 276 -16.63 -0.71 3.02
CA GLY A 276 -16.94 0.01 1.77
C GLY A 276 -15.92 1.09 1.40
N VAL A 277 -14.68 1.00 1.89
CA VAL A 277 -13.62 2.02 1.68
C VAL A 277 -12.44 1.46 0.89
N THR A 278 -11.68 2.35 0.24
CA THR A 278 -10.30 2.05 -0.21
C THR A 278 -9.28 2.25 0.92
N THR A 279 -8.06 1.75 0.73
CA THR A 279 -6.91 2.11 1.58
C THR A 279 -6.74 3.64 1.64
N ASN A 280 -6.77 4.31 0.49
CA ASN A 280 -6.67 5.77 0.40
C ASN A 280 -7.83 6.53 1.06
N GLU A 281 -9.04 5.99 1.03
CA GLU A 281 -10.21 6.56 1.72
C GLU A 281 -10.11 6.37 3.23
N CYS A 282 -9.59 5.24 3.68
CA CYS A 282 -9.36 5.00 5.11
C CYS A 282 -8.47 6.10 5.71
N ASP A 283 -7.39 6.47 5.00
CA ASP A 283 -6.51 7.57 5.43
C ASP A 283 -7.26 8.90 5.53
N LYS A 284 -8.13 9.22 4.55
CA LYS A 284 -8.97 10.44 4.58
C LYS A 284 -9.99 10.42 5.72
N TRP A 285 -10.59 9.27 5.99
CA TRP A 285 -11.52 9.12 7.11
C TRP A 285 -10.79 9.34 8.45
N SER A 286 -9.53 8.95 8.58
CA SER A 286 -8.75 9.25 9.78
C SER A 286 -8.51 10.75 9.99
N GLU A 287 -8.41 11.55 8.92
CA GLU A 287 -8.38 13.02 9.03
C GLU A 287 -9.71 13.56 9.55
N VAL A 288 -10.84 13.03 9.06
CA VAL A 288 -12.18 13.37 9.57
C VAL A 288 -12.32 13.00 11.05
N GLU A 289 -11.88 11.80 11.44
CA GLU A 289 -11.87 11.34 12.84
C GLU A 289 -11.08 12.29 13.73
N TYR A 290 -9.93 12.73 13.24
CA TYR A 290 -9.09 13.68 13.95
C TYR A 290 -9.80 15.02 14.16
N LEU A 291 -10.45 15.58 13.13
CA LEU A 291 -11.22 16.83 13.27
C LEU A 291 -12.39 16.71 14.26
N ILE A 292 -13.06 15.56 14.30
CA ILE A 292 -14.10 15.26 15.30
C ILE A 292 -13.49 15.20 16.70
N SER A 293 -12.35 14.54 16.85
CA SER A 293 -11.66 14.43 18.16
C SER A 293 -11.23 15.78 18.72
N LEU A 294 -10.91 16.74 17.84
CA LEU A 294 -10.64 18.14 18.21
C LEU A 294 -11.92 18.94 18.50
N GLY A 295 -13.09 18.43 18.12
CA GLY A 295 -14.35 19.15 18.18
C GLY A 295 -14.44 20.29 17.17
N SER A 296 -13.69 20.18 16.06
CA SER A 296 -13.56 21.21 15.04
C SER A 296 -14.44 20.97 13.81
N LEU A 297 -15.00 19.77 13.63
CA LEU A 297 -15.85 19.47 12.48
C LEU A 297 -17.32 19.87 12.71
N TYR A 298 -17.89 20.62 11.78
CA TYR A 298 -19.28 21.06 11.82
C TYR A 298 -19.98 20.79 10.48
N GLN A 299 -21.25 20.41 10.54
CA GLN A 299 -22.16 20.36 9.39
C GLN A 299 -22.90 21.69 9.27
N VAL A 300 -22.93 22.23 8.06
CA VAL A 300 -23.70 23.42 7.72
C VAL A 300 -25.16 23.01 7.50
N ILE A 301 -26.07 23.59 8.27
CA ILE A 301 -27.51 23.31 8.15
C ILE A 301 -28.15 24.23 7.11
N ASP A 302 -27.65 25.46 6.99
CA ASP A 302 -28.17 26.45 6.05
C ASP A 302 -27.83 26.06 4.59
N SER A 303 -28.86 25.86 3.77
CA SER A 303 -28.73 25.45 2.37
C SER A 303 -28.21 26.55 1.43
N ASN A 304 -28.00 27.77 1.95
CA ASN A 304 -27.47 28.89 1.15
C ASN A 304 -25.98 28.76 0.83
N LEU A 305 -25.25 27.88 1.51
CA LEU A 305 -23.83 27.63 1.29
C LEU A 305 -23.65 26.34 0.46
N ASN A 306 -22.71 26.37 -0.48
CA ASN A 306 -22.36 25.19 -1.29
C ASN A 306 -21.55 24.13 -0.52
N GLU A 307 -21.19 24.41 0.74
CA GLU A 307 -20.36 23.56 1.58
C GLU A 307 -21.23 22.84 2.61
N LYS A 308 -21.16 21.50 2.65
CA LYS A 308 -21.93 20.71 3.63
C LYS A 308 -21.25 20.61 4.99
N TYR A 309 -19.92 20.64 5.00
CA TYR A 309 -19.11 20.50 6.19
C TYR A 309 -18.02 21.57 6.21
N VAL A 310 -17.70 22.06 7.41
CA VAL A 310 -16.69 23.10 7.63
C VAL A 310 -15.84 22.76 8.84
N GLU A 311 -14.60 23.23 8.82
CA GLU A 311 -13.71 23.15 9.97
C GLU A 311 -13.71 24.46 10.74
N LYS A 312 -13.90 24.37 12.05
CA LYS A 312 -13.75 25.48 12.98
C LYS A 312 -12.29 25.71 13.30
N CYS A 313 -11.81 26.93 13.08
CA CYS A 313 -10.49 27.37 13.52
C CYS A 313 -10.57 28.72 14.23
N VAL A 314 -9.49 29.07 14.92
CA VAL A 314 -9.34 30.36 15.59
C VAL A 314 -8.17 31.08 14.94
N ILE A 315 -8.46 32.24 14.36
CA ILE A 315 -7.46 33.09 13.70
C ILE A 315 -7.22 34.34 14.53
N MET A 316 -6.02 34.90 14.44
CA MET A 316 -5.72 36.21 15.02
C MET A 316 -6.08 37.28 14.00
N ASN A 317 -6.92 38.22 14.42
CA ASN A 317 -7.20 39.42 13.65
C ASN A 317 -6.10 40.45 13.95
N HIS A 318 -5.29 40.76 12.94
CA HIS A 318 -4.13 41.65 13.07
C HIS A 318 -4.51 43.13 13.26
N ASP A 319 -5.74 43.52 12.96
CA ASP A 319 -6.17 44.93 13.09
C ASP A 319 -6.46 45.32 14.54
N ASN A 320 -6.84 44.34 15.38
CA ASN A 320 -7.25 44.57 16.77
C ASN A 320 -6.59 43.63 17.79
N ASP A 321 -5.60 42.83 17.37
CA ASP A 321 -4.92 41.80 18.17
C ASP A 321 -5.88 40.86 18.93
N SER A 322 -7.08 40.66 18.38
CA SER A 322 -8.09 39.77 18.96
C SER A 322 -8.11 38.42 18.25
N TYR A 323 -8.63 37.40 18.93
CA TYR A 323 -8.84 36.09 18.33
C TYR A 323 -10.29 35.95 17.89
N GLU A 324 -10.50 35.58 16.64
CA GLU A 324 -11.82 35.35 16.06
C GLU A 324 -11.98 33.89 15.67
N THR A 325 -13.16 33.33 15.93
CA THR A 325 -13.52 32.00 15.46
C THR A 325 -14.07 32.11 14.05
N VAL A 326 -13.47 31.37 13.13
CA VAL A 326 -13.91 31.31 11.73
C VAL A 326 -14.08 29.86 11.28
N PHE A 327 -14.82 29.69 10.20
CA PHE A 327 -15.09 28.41 9.58
C PHE A 327 -14.48 28.38 8.19
N ILE A 328 -13.65 27.37 7.94
CA ILE A 328 -12.90 27.20 6.69
C ILE A 328 -13.43 26.02 5.89
N SER A 329 -13.24 26.08 4.57
CA SER A 329 -13.54 24.98 3.66
C SER A 329 -12.55 23.83 3.88
N LEU A 330 -13.07 22.59 3.99
CA LEU A 330 -12.25 21.39 4.06
C LEU A 330 -11.47 21.10 2.76
N LYS A 331 -11.87 21.72 1.64
CA LYS A 331 -11.25 21.50 0.32
C LYS A 331 -9.97 22.31 0.13
N ASN A 332 -9.96 23.57 0.58
CA ASN A 332 -8.92 24.54 0.24
C ASN A 332 -8.54 25.48 1.39
N GLU A 333 -9.06 25.26 2.60
CA GLU A 333 -8.76 26.04 3.81
C GLU A 333 -9.12 27.54 3.72
N ASN A 334 -9.86 27.95 2.71
CA ASN A 334 -10.33 29.31 2.59
C ASN A 334 -11.36 29.62 3.68
N VAL A 335 -11.25 30.80 4.30
CA VAL A 335 -12.25 31.31 5.25
C VAL A 335 -13.57 31.53 4.50
N LEU A 336 -14.62 30.87 4.97
CA LEU A 336 -15.96 30.98 4.39
C LEU A 336 -16.79 32.03 5.13
N PHE A 337 -16.80 31.95 6.47
CA PHE A 337 -17.55 32.84 7.33
C PHE A 337 -17.01 32.82 8.78
N SER A 338 -17.34 33.84 9.53
CA SER A 338 -17.06 33.99 10.96
C SER A 338 -18.18 33.40 11.81
N SER A 339 -17.90 33.15 13.09
CA SER A 339 -18.94 32.80 14.06
C SER A 339 -20.00 33.89 14.26
N ASN A 340 -19.73 35.13 13.84
CA ASN A 340 -20.64 36.26 13.99
C ASN A 340 -21.68 36.35 12.85
N ASP A 341 -21.48 35.60 11.76
CA ASP A 341 -22.34 35.66 10.57
C ASP A 341 -23.69 34.95 10.73
N GLY A 342 -23.94 34.34 11.90
CA GLY A 342 -25.25 33.77 12.24
C GLY A 342 -25.61 32.49 11.46
N ILE A 343 -24.64 31.84 10.81
CA ILE A 343 -24.85 30.59 10.09
C ILE A 343 -25.18 29.46 11.08
N ASN A 344 -26.23 28.70 10.77
CA ASN A 344 -26.64 27.58 11.62
C ASN A 344 -25.79 26.34 11.35
N LEU A 345 -25.16 25.83 12.41
CA LEU A 345 -24.20 24.74 12.35
C LEU A 345 -24.55 23.65 13.36
N ARG A 346 -24.38 22.39 12.97
CA ARG A 346 -24.40 21.24 13.88
C ARG A 346 -22.98 20.75 14.09
N LYS A 347 -22.53 20.67 15.33
CA LYS A 347 -21.25 20.03 15.67
C LYS A 347 -21.35 18.53 15.38
N ILE A 348 -20.33 17.96 14.77
CA ILE A 348 -20.18 16.51 14.61
C ILE A 348 -19.43 15.98 15.83
N GLU A 349 -20.04 15.03 16.55
CA GLU A 349 -19.51 14.46 17.79
C GLU A 349 -19.05 13.01 17.63
N SER A 350 -19.68 12.26 16.73
CA SER A 350 -19.40 10.85 16.49
C SER A 350 -19.30 10.55 15.00
N MET A 351 -18.22 9.89 14.59
CA MET A 351 -18.10 9.40 13.21
C MET A 351 -19.18 8.36 12.90
N GLU A 352 -19.55 7.53 13.88
CA GLU A 352 -20.46 6.41 13.68
C GLU A 352 -21.93 6.86 13.63
N ASP A 353 -22.30 7.85 14.46
CA ASP A 353 -23.70 8.26 14.62
C ASP A 353 -24.07 9.47 13.74
N ASP A 354 -23.13 10.38 13.49
CA ASP A 354 -23.42 11.64 12.79
C ASP A 354 -23.04 11.62 11.31
N LEU A 355 -22.14 10.73 10.89
CA LEU A 355 -21.65 10.65 9.52
C LEU A 355 -22.05 9.33 8.86
N ILE A 356 -22.41 9.43 7.58
CA ILE A 356 -22.80 8.27 6.77
C ILE A 356 -21.76 8.10 5.66
N ASN A 357 -21.12 6.93 5.62
CA ASN A 357 -20.35 6.54 4.45
C ASN A 357 -21.32 6.15 3.32
N ILE A 358 -21.60 7.09 2.41
CA ILE A 358 -22.53 6.88 1.29
C ILE A 358 -22.10 5.77 0.32
N TYR A 359 -20.87 5.28 0.41
CA TYR A 359 -20.34 4.19 -0.40
C TYR A 359 -20.33 2.83 0.30
N ASP A 360 -20.71 2.78 1.58
CA ASP A 360 -20.94 1.50 2.24
C ASP A 360 -22.36 1.02 1.93
N HIS A 361 -22.44 -0.01 1.10
CA HIS A 361 -23.68 -0.68 0.71
C HIS A 361 -23.85 -2.04 1.40
N GLY A 362 -23.04 -2.30 2.43
CA GLY A 362 -22.95 -3.59 3.10
C GLY A 362 -21.96 -4.53 2.40
N PHE A 363 -21.34 -5.40 3.19
CA PHE A 363 -20.18 -6.21 2.77
C PHE A 363 -20.36 -6.94 1.43
N VAL A 364 -21.52 -7.55 1.20
CA VAL A 364 -21.77 -8.32 -0.03
C VAL A 364 -21.78 -7.42 -1.26
N ASP A 365 -22.38 -6.23 -1.18
CA ASP A 365 -22.48 -5.32 -2.32
C ASP A 365 -21.18 -4.54 -2.51
N ASN A 366 -20.47 -4.19 -1.43
CA ASN A 366 -19.10 -3.66 -1.49
C ASN A 366 -18.15 -4.66 -2.17
N LEU A 367 -18.25 -5.95 -1.81
CA LEU A 367 -17.47 -7.03 -2.44
C LEU A 367 -17.82 -7.15 -3.92
N LYS A 368 -19.11 -7.08 -4.29
CA LYS A 368 -19.53 -7.14 -5.70
C LYS A 368 -19.01 -5.96 -6.49
N GLU A 369 -19.10 -4.74 -5.96
CA GLU A 369 -18.58 -3.54 -6.62
C GLU A 369 -17.10 -3.68 -6.98
N ARG A 370 -16.32 -4.28 -6.08
CA ARG A 370 -14.85 -4.40 -6.18
C ARG A 370 -14.36 -5.59 -6.99
N MET A 371 -15.11 -6.70 -6.94
CA MET A 371 -14.72 -7.96 -7.58
C MET A 371 -15.41 -8.17 -8.92
N PHE A 372 -16.60 -7.60 -9.11
CA PHE A 372 -17.47 -7.78 -10.27
C PHE A 372 -17.92 -6.43 -10.82
N ASN A 373 -16.95 -5.72 -11.39
CA ASN A 373 -17.10 -4.38 -11.95
C ASN A 373 -18.27 -4.31 -12.94
N ARG A 374 -19.08 -3.25 -12.81
CA ARG A 374 -20.14 -2.94 -13.76
C ARG A 374 -19.52 -2.24 -14.97
N VAL A 375 -20.09 -2.46 -16.16
CA VAL A 375 -19.78 -1.64 -17.32
C VAL A 375 -20.38 -0.26 -17.06
N LEU A 376 -19.56 0.78 -17.16
CA LEU A 376 -20.02 2.17 -17.12
C LEU A 376 -20.71 2.46 -18.45
N ASN A 377 -22.04 2.34 -18.47
CA ASN A 377 -22.85 2.66 -19.64
C ASN A 377 -22.85 4.16 -19.89
#